data_AF-A0A1I4V4Y8-F1
#
_entry.id   AF-A0A1I4V4Y8-F1
#
_cell.length_a   1.000
_cell.length_b   1.000
_cell.length_c   1.000
_cell.angle_alpha   90.00
_cell.angle_beta   90.00
_cell.angle_gamma   90.00
#
_symmetry.space_group_name_H-M   'P 1'
#
loop_
_entity.id
_entity.type
_entity.pdbx_description
1 polymer ?
#
loop_
_entity_poly.entity_id
_entity_poly.type
_entity_poly.pdbx_seq_one_letter_code
_entity_poly.pdbx_strand_id
1 'polypeptide(L)'
;MWSLFSVPSALCDTPWRRDHVGLAVNPEGCQPGLRTNARSGDLNRNFPVANWQSGDTVYRWNNHAPERDVILLTGERPGSEPETQTLCPLIQQLKTEWRVSVHKPLACIDDLHSSRLGRRLAEKSIAYTNRQI
;
A
#
# COMPACT_ATOMS: atom_id res chain seq x y z
N MET A 1 1.64 2.91 6.07
CA MET A 1 1.26 2.37 4.74
C MET A 1 -0.25 2.31 4.70
N TRP A 2 -0.89 2.99 3.74
CA TRP A 2 -2.35 3.13 3.67
C TRP A 2 -2.81 2.37 2.42
N SER A 3 -3.79 1.46 2.47
CA SER A 3 -4.23 0.73 1.27
C SER A 3 -5.75 0.70 1.14
N LEU A 4 -6.24 1.14 -0.01
CA LEU A 4 -7.64 1.12 -0.44
C LEU A 4 -7.86 -0.05 -1.43
N PHE A 5 -8.97 -0.78 -1.33
CA PHE A 5 -9.28 -1.91 -2.22
C PHE A 5 -10.71 -1.77 -2.80
N SER A 6 -10.98 -2.20 -4.03
CA SER A 6 -12.35 -2.13 -4.59
C SER A 6 -12.75 -3.26 -5.56
N VAL A 7 -14.06 -3.50 -5.68
CA VAL A 7 -14.75 -4.64 -6.34
C VAL A 7 -15.73 -4.11 -7.42
N PRO A 8 -15.98 -4.84 -8.52
CA PRO A 8 -16.92 -4.43 -9.58
C PRO A 8 -18.40 -4.58 -9.23
N SER A 9 -19.15 -3.70 -9.91
CA SER A 9 -20.59 -3.54 -9.92
C SER A 9 -21.28 -4.49 -10.91
N ALA A 10 -21.76 -5.64 -10.45
CA ALA A 10 -22.66 -6.47 -11.27
C ALA A 10 -24.04 -6.75 -10.64
N LEU A 11 -24.33 -6.38 -9.38
CA LEU A 11 -25.52 -6.90 -8.69
C LEU A 11 -26.29 -5.94 -7.75
N CYS A 12 -26.13 -4.61 -7.76
CA CYS A 12 -26.94 -3.79 -6.84
C CYS A 12 -27.17 -2.32 -7.22
N ASP A 13 -28.44 -1.94 -7.34
CA ASP A 13 -28.95 -0.57 -7.56
C ASP A 13 -29.04 0.24 -6.25
N THR A 14 -27.94 0.37 -5.49
CA THR A 14 -27.91 1.25 -4.30
C THR A 14 -26.88 2.39 -4.41
N PRO A 15 -27.17 3.57 -3.83
CA PRO A 15 -26.37 4.80 -3.97
C PRO A 15 -25.14 4.89 -3.04
N TRP A 16 -24.82 3.84 -2.27
CA TRP A 16 -23.72 3.87 -1.30
C TRP A 16 -22.39 3.37 -1.89
N ARG A 17 -21.27 3.80 -1.27
CA ARG A 17 -19.88 3.56 -1.75
C ARG A 17 -19.63 2.09 -2.07
N ARG A 18 -19.04 1.87 -3.25
CA ARG A 18 -18.79 0.57 -3.89
C ARG A 18 -17.43 -0.05 -3.54
N ASP A 19 -16.70 0.51 -2.57
CA ASP A 19 -15.29 0.21 -2.30
C ASP A 19 -15.06 -0.17 -0.82
N HIS A 20 -14.11 -1.09 -0.57
CA HIS A 20 -13.67 -1.44 0.79
C HIS A 20 -12.49 -0.57 1.22
N VAL A 21 -12.59 0.06 2.40
CA VAL A 21 -11.55 0.98 2.88
C VAL A 21 -10.82 0.41 4.08
N GLY A 22 -9.52 0.12 3.90
CA GLY A 22 -8.59 -0.13 4.99
C GLY A 22 -7.87 1.16 5.35
N LEU A 23 -8.21 1.76 6.50
CA LEU A 23 -7.56 3.00 6.92
C LEU A 23 -6.07 2.76 7.19
N ALA A 24 -5.71 1.82 8.05
CA ALA A 24 -4.32 1.49 8.33
C ALA A 24 -4.08 -0.01 8.22
N VAL A 25 -3.16 -0.42 7.34
CA VAL A 25 -2.68 -1.81 7.27
C VAL A 25 -1.66 -2.08 8.39
N ASN A 26 -0.92 -1.05 8.81
CA ASN A 26 0.08 -1.11 9.86
C ASN A 26 -0.29 -0.14 11.01
N PRO A 27 -1.31 -0.44 11.83
CA PRO A 27 -1.70 0.44 12.92
C PRO A 27 -0.58 0.62 13.96
N GLU A 28 0.18 -0.45 14.25
CA GLU A 28 1.27 -0.44 15.22
C GLU A 28 2.45 0.44 14.79
N GLY A 29 2.76 0.49 13.49
CA GLY A 29 3.74 1.43 12.94
C GLY A 29 3.18 2.84 12.83
N CYS A 30 1.88 3.01 12.54
CA CYS A 30 1.26 4.34 12.45
C CYS A 30 1.29 5.09 13.79
N GLN A 31 1.05 4.42 14.91
CA GLN A 31 0.99 5.05 16.24
C GLN A 31 2.29 5.79 16.63
N PRO A 32 3.49 5.20 16.51
CA PRO A 32 4.77 5.87 16.76
C PRO A 32 5.35 6.58 15.52
N GLY A 33 4.68 6.53 14.36
CA GLY A 33 5.18 7.12 13.11
C GLY A 33 6.32 6.34 12.44
N LEU A 34 6.36 5.02 12.64
CA LEU A 34 7.36 4.12 12.06
C LEU A 34 6.94 3.58 10.69
N ARG A 35 7.97 3.26 9.88
CA ARG A 35 7.79 2.59 8.59
C ARG A 35 7.40 1.12 8.76
N THR A 36 8.02 0.44 9.72
CA THR A 36 7.86 -0.99 9.99
C THR A 36 6.71 -1.25 10.96
N ASN A 37 6.33 -2.52 11.10
CA ASN A 37 5.50 -2.96 12.24
C ASN A 37 6.37 -3.15 13.51
N ALA A 38 5.78 -3.66 14.59
CA ALA A 38 6.48 -3.90 15.86
C ALA A 38 7.64 -4.91 15.77
N ARG A 39 7.68 -5.73 14.71
CA ARG A 39 8.75 -6.72 14.45
C ARG A 39 9.86 -6.18 13.55
N SER A 40 9.90 -4.88 13.29
CA SER A 40 10.86 -4.24 12.37
C SER A 40 10.75 -4.73 10.92
N GLY A 41 9.65 -5.40 10.56
CA GLY A 41 9.38 -5.86 9.21
C GLY A 41 8.87 -4.73 8.31
N ASP A 42 9.46 -4.57 7.13
CA ASP A 42 8.87 -3.78 6.05
C ASP A 42 7.74 -4.59 5.41
N LEU A 43 6.48 -4.27 5.75
CA LEU A 43 5.32 -4.99 5.23
C LEU A 43 5.27 -5.00 3.70
N ASN A 44 5.79 -3.97 3.02
CA ASN A 44 5.84 -3.91 1.56
C ASN A 44 6.97 -4.76 0.96
N ARG A 45 7.73 -5.47 1.80
CA ARG A 45 8.69 -6.53 1.42
C ARG A 45 8.34 -7.88 2.01
N ASN A 46 7.25 -7.98 2.78
CA ASN A 46 6.84 -9.21 3.42
C ASN A 46 5.79 -10.01 2.63
N PHE A 47 5.19 -9.45 1.57
CA PHE A 47 4.16 -10.17 0.80
C PHE A 47 4.70 -11.49 0.21
N PRO A 48 3.88 -12.57 0.20
CA PRO A 48 4.26 -13.87 -0.33
C PRO A 48 4.21 -13.90 -1.87
N VAL A 49 5.06 -13.09 -2.50
CA VAL A 49 5.21 -13.00 -3.96
C VAL A 49 6.43 -13.79 -4.43
N ALA A 50 6.43 -14.21 -5.69
CA ALA A 50 7.48 -15.09 -6.25
C ALA A 50 8.90 -14.51 -6.14
N ASN A 51 9.04 -13.19 -6.11
CA ASN A 51 10.32 -12.48 -6.01
C ASN A 51 10.67 -12.03 -4.57
N TRP A 52 10.02 -12.59 -3.55
CA TRP A 52 10.39 -12.33 -2.16
C TRP A 52 11.82 -12.79 -1.87
N GLN A 53 12.55 -12.01 -1.07
CA GLN A 53 13.93 -12.30 -0.65
C GLN A 53 14.03 -12.20 0.87
N SER A 54 14.70 -13.18 1.49
CA SER A 54 14.94 -13.21 2.94
C SER A 54 16.03 -12.23 3.37
N GLY A 55 15.98 -11.82 4.63
CA GLY A 55 17.00 -10.98 5.24
C GLY A 55 16.60 -9.51 5.24
N ASP A 56 17.52 -8.67 4.79
CA ASP A 56 17.44 -7.23 4.97
C ASP A 56 17.03 -6.51 3.67
N THR A 57 16.35 -5.38 3.85
CA THR A 57 16.09 -4.40 2.80
C THR A 57 16.54 -3.02 3.30
N VAL A 58 16.80 -2.10 2.37
CA VAL A 58 17.11 -0.71 2.71
C VAL A 58 16.02 0.25 2.25
N TYR A 59 15.72 1.26 3.08
CA TYR A 59 14.87 2.39 2.72
C TYR A 59 15.61 3.73 2.89
N ARG A 60 15.08 4.76 2.21
CA ARG A 60 15.61 6.13 2.29
C ARG A 60 15.04 6.81 3.53
N TRP A 61 15.91 7.32 4.41
CA TRP A 61 15.47 7.99 5.64
C TRP A 61 14.42 9.08 5.40
N ASN A 62 14.65 9.96 4.43
CA ASN A 62 13.70 10.98 3.98
C ASN A 62 13.99 11.40 2.53
N ASN A 63 13.20 12.31 1.95
CA ASN A 63 13.37 12.75 0.56
C ASN A 63 14.68 13.46 0.23
N HIS A 64 15.37 13.99 1.23
CA HIS A 64 16.62 14.73 1.06
C HIS A 64 17.86 13.88 1.32
N ALA A 65 17.72 12.73 1.99
CA ALA A 65 18.83 11.81 2.21
C ALA A 65 19.35 11.31 0.86
N PRO A 66 20.67 11.29 0.61
CA PRO A 66 21.24 10.95 -0.69
C PRO A 66 21.09 9.45 -1.01
N GLU A 67 21.09 8.59 0.02
CA GLU A 67 21.15 7.15 -0.13
C GLU A 67 20.01 6.43 0.58
N ARG A 68 19.88 5.12 0.29
CA ARG A 68 18.99 4.19 0.96
C ARG A 68 19.84 3.29 1.84
N ASP A 69 19.97 3.64 3.11
CA ASP A 69 20.91 3.04 4.05
C ASP A 69 20.24 2.56 5.35
N VAL A 70 18.96 2.87 5.57
CA VAL A 70 18.25 2.43 6.76
C VAL A 70 17.77 0.99 6.55
N ILE A 71 18.33 0.08 7.35
CA ILE A 71 18.10 -1.37 7.28
C ILE A 71 16.77 -1.73 7.95
N LEU A 72 15.97 -2.57 7.28
CA LEU A 72 14.76 -3.18 7.80
C LEU A 72 14.73 -4.67 7.45
N LEU A 73 13.93 -5.44 8.18
CA LEU A 73 13.72 -6.85 7.90
C LEU A 73 12.66 -7.05 6.81
N THR A 74 12.82 -8.07 5.96
CA THR A 74 11.77 -8.52 5.02
C THR A 74 10.81 -9.55 5.65
N GLY A 75 11.11 -9.98 6.87
CA GLY A 75 10.41 -11.01 7.63
C GLY A 75 11.14 -12.36 7.63
N GLU A 76 10.77 -13.25 8.55
CA GLU A 76 11.41 -14.58 8.70
C GLU A 76 11.12 -15.51 7.51
N ARG A 77 9.96 -15.31 6.86
CA ARG A 77 9.49 -16.07 5.70
C ARG A 77 8.48 -15.20 4.91
N PRO A 78 8.19 -15.51 3.63
CA PRO A 78 7.14 -14.80 2.90
C PRO A 78 5.82 -14.86 3.66
N GLY A 79 5.23 -13.70 3.93
CA GLY A 79 3.99 -13.56 4.71
C GLY A 79 4.15 -13.86 6.20
N SER A 80 5.34 -13.65 6.79
CA SER A 80 5.55 -13.87 8.23
C SER A 80 4.82 -12.88 9.14
N GLU A 81 4.57 -11.65 8.67
CA GLU A 81 3.99 -10.60 9.50
C GLU A 81 2.48 -10.78 9.69
N PRO A 82 1.94 -10.55 10.90
CA PRO A 82 0.52 -10.77 11.20
C PRO A 82 -0.39 -9.88 10.36
N GLU A 83 0.05 -8.67 10.02
CA GLU A 83 -0.67 -7.77 9.11
C GLU A 83 -0.77 -8.36 7.71
N THR A 84 0.32 -8.93 7.19
CA THR A 84 0.35 -9.61 5.89
C THR A 84 -0.53 -10.86 5.90
N GLN A 85 -0.49 -11.65 6.98
CA GLN A 85 -1.30 -12.86 7.16
C GLN A 85 -2.79 -12.58 7.25
N THR A 86 -3.17 -11.38 7.71
CA THR A 86 -4.58 -10.95 7.76
C THR A 86 -5.01 -10.36 6.42
N LEU A 87 -4.18 -9.51 5.83
CA LEU A 87 -4.51 -8.78 4.62
C LEU A 87 -4.60 -9.70 3.39
N CYS A 88 -3.71 -10.68 3.26
CA CYS A 88 -3.67 -11.55 2.08
C CYS A 88 -4.96 -12.38 1.92
N PRO A 89 -5.44 -13.11 2.95
CA PRO A 89 -6.72 -13.82 2.88
C PRO A 89 -7.90 -12.88 2.66
N LEU A 90 -7.92 -11.70 3.31
CA LEU A 90 -8.99 -10.72 3.12
C LEU A 90 -9.08 -10.28 1.65
N ILE A 91 -7.95 -9.95 1.04
CA ILE A 91 -7.89 -9.58 -0.37
C ILE A 91 -8.41 -10.71 -1.27
N GLN A 92 -8.05 -11.96 -0.97
CA GLN A 92 -8.51 -13.14 -1.71
C GLN A 92 -10.02 -13.36 -1.55
N GLN A 93 -10.55 -13.19 -0.35
CA GLN A 93 -11.97 -13.32 -0.04
C GLN A 93 -12.82 -12.25 -0.73
N LEU A 94 -12.34 -10.99 -0.74
CA LEU A 94 -13.07 -9.87 -1.31
C LEU A 94 -13.11 -9.88 -2.85
N LYS A 95 -12.23 -10.64 -3.52
CA LYS A 95 -12.17 -10.78 -4.99
C LYS A 95 -12.27 -9.42 -5.73
N THR A 96 -11.48 -8.47 -5.25
CA THR A 96 -11.37 -7.11 -5.80
C THR A 96 -10.84 -7.12 -7.23
N GLU A 97 -11.44 -6.32 -8.12
CA GLU A 97 -10.90 -6.15 -9.48
C GLU A 97 -9.68 -5.23 -9.49
N TRP A 98 -9.64 -4.25 -8.59
CA TRP A 98 -8.55 -3.28 -8.53
C TRP A 98 -8.20 -2.96 -7.07
N ARG A 99 -6.93 -2.60 -6.87
CA ARG A 99 -6.36 -2.31 -5.56
C ARG A 99 -5.54 -1.03 -5.69
N VAL A 100 -5.76 -0.08 -4.79
CA VAL A 100 -5.09 1.22 -4.78
C VAL A 100 -4.36 1.37 -3.45
N SER A 101 -3.04 1.22 -3.45
CA SER A 101 -2.25 1.49 -2.24
C SER A 101 -1.77 2.94 -2.24
N VAL A 102 -2.00 3.64 -1.13
CA VAL A 102 -1.64 5.05 -0.93
C VAL A 102 -0.37 5.14 -0.09
N HIS A 103 0.66 5.69 -0.73
CA HIS A 103 1.97 5.89 -0.12
C HIS A 103 2.39 7.35 -0.21
N LYS A 104 3.34 7.70 0.67
CA LYS A 104 4.15 8.91 0.58
C LYS A 104 5.61 8.47 0.48
N PRO A 105 6.51 9.30 -0.05
CA PRO A 105 6.31 10.71 -0.44
C PRO A 105 6.56 11.00 -1.94
N LEU A 106 6.53 9.99 -2.82
CA LEU A 106 7.02 10.09 -4.21
C LEU A 106 6.17 10.96 -5.15
N ALA A 107 5.01 11.44 -4.70
CA ALA A 107 4.13 12.33 -5.47
C ALA A 107 3.80 11.82 -6.89
N CYS A 108 3.58 10.51 -7.04
CA CYS A 108 3.29 9.88 -8.33
C CYS A 108 2.13 8.87 -8.24
N ILE A 109 1.56 8.54 -9.39
CA ILE A 109 0.69 7.38 -9.58
C ILE A 109 1.52 6.31 -10.28
N ASP A 110 1.73 5.18 -9.61
CA ASP A 110 2.42 4.01 -10.16
C ASP A 110 1.38 3.00 -10.67
N ASP A 111 1.12 3.04 -11.98
CA ASP A 111 0.18 2.15 -12.68
C ASP A 111 0.83 1.54 -13.93
N LEU A 112 1.23 0.27 -13.81
CA LEU A 112 1.92 -0.48 -14.86
C LEU A 112 1.15 -0.51 -16.19
N HIS A 113 -0.19 -0.45 -16.16
CA HIS A 113 -1.03 -0.65 -17.34
C HIS A 113 -1.57 0.66 -17.93
N SER A 114 -1.18 1.83 -17.39
CA SER A 114 -1.73 3.13 -17.82
C SER A 114 -3.27 3.13 -17.88
N SER A 115 -3.89 2.48 -16.91
CA SER A 115 -5.31 2.17 -16.91
C SER A 115 -6.17 3.44 -16.89
N ARG A 116 -7.45 3.30 -17.22
CA ARG A 116 -8.42 4.40 -17.07
C ARG A 116 -8.51 4.88 -15.63
N LEU A 117 -8.40 3.97 -14.65
CA LEU A 117 -8.43 4.33 -13.24
C LEU A 117 -7.18 5.14 -12.84
N GLY A 118 -5.99 4.68 -13.23
CA GLY A 118 -4.73 5.39 -12.95
C GLY A 118 -4.71 6.80 -13.52
N ARG A 119 -5.13 6.99 -14.77
CA ARG A 119 -5.24 8.33 -15.39
C ARG A 119 -6.22 9.24 -14.65
N ARG A 120 -7.40 8.73 -14.29
CA ARG A 120 -8.39 9.50 -13.51
C ARG A 120 -7.87 9.89 -12.12
N LEU A 121 -7.12 9.03 -11.46
CA LEU A 121 -6.47 9.33 -10.19
C LEU A 121 -5.44 10.45 -10.36
N ALA A 122 -4.57 10.35 -11.38
CA ALA A 122 -3.58 11.37 -11.68
C ALA A 122 -4.22 12.75 -11.93
N GLU A 123 -5.22 12.83 -12.81
CA GLU A 123 -5.95 14.08 -13.11
C GLU A 123 -6.54 14.72 -11.85
N LYS A 124 -7.19 13.93 -10.99
CA LYS A 124 -7.79 14.41 -9.76
C LYS A 124 -6.76 14.84 -8.71
N SER A 125 -5.65 14.12 -8.60
CA SER A 125 -4.56 14.46 -7.69
C SER A 125 -3.90 15.78 -8.07
N ILE A 126 -3.66 16.01 -9.37
CA ILE A 126 -3.11 17.28 -9.87
C ILE A 126 -4.07 18.45 -9.57
N ALA A 127 -5.36 18.26 -9.86
CA ALA A 127 -6.37 19.29 -9.59
C ALA A 127 -6.49 19.64 -8.09
N TYR A 128 -6.22 18.69 -7.20
CA TYR A 128 -6.18 18.93 -5.76
C TYR A 128 -4.95 19.72 -5.33
N THR A 129 -3.76 19.35 -5.81
CA THR A 129 -2.51 20.06 -5.51
C THR A 129 -2.58 21.53 -5.95
N ASN A 130 -3.15 21.81 -7.13
CA ASN A 130 -3.28 23.18 -7.64
C ASN A 130 -4.34 24.04 -6.91
N ARG A 131 -5.15 23.46 -6.02
CA ARG A 131 -6.12 24.21 -5.20
C ARG A 131 -5.63 24.52 -3.78
N GLN A 132 -4.50 23.95 -3.37
CA GLN A 132 -3.93 24.12 -2.03
C GLN A 132 -2.62 24.91 -2.00
N ILE A 133 -2.22 25.47 -3.15
CA ILE A 133 -1.13 26.43 -3.32
C ILE A 133 -1.77 27.73 -3.79
#